data_AF-A0A182Q743-F1
#
_entry.id   AF-A0A182Q743-F1
#
_cell.length_a   1.000
_cell.length_b   1.000
_cell.length_c   1.000
_cell.angle_alpha   90.00
_cell.angle_beta   90.00
_cell.angle_gamma   90.00
#
_symmetry.space_group_name_H-M   'P 1'
#
loop_
_entity.id
_entity.type
_entity.pdbx_description
1 polymer ?
#
loop_
_entity_poly.entity_id
_entity_poly.type
_entity_poly.pdbx_seq_one_letter_code
_entity_poly.pdbx_strand_id
1 'polypeptide(L)'
;MLPTMCVRRRSFSFSVASKLALLVLLSVVSLAVSGAHWDHAIFLDDDYRLLWSITGQDITFEVQARTHGYIGLGFSKDGTIYGADMVIGWVDQGQVHFQVEIYNIRLRVTVERIFGGNGSLKL
;
A
#
# COMPACT_ATOMS: atom_id res chain seq x y z
N MET A 1 17.04 -20.38 64.55
CA MET A 1 15.73 -20.85 64.03
C MET A 1 15.39 -19.97 62.84
N LEU A 2 15.45 -20.49 61.60
CA LEU A 2 15.11 -19.73 60.38
C LEU A 2 14.00 -20.48 59.64
N PRO A 3 12.93 -19.81 59.19
CA PRO A 3 11.85 -20.48 58.49
C PRO A 3 12.28 -20.80 57.06
N THR A 4 12.06 -22.04 56.65
CA THR A 4 12.16 -22.48 55.26
C THR A 4 11.00 -21.88 54.46
N MET A 5 11.29 -20.97 53.54
CA MET A 5 10.32 -20.46 52.58
C MET A 5 10.06 -21.51 51.48
N CYS A 6 8.79 -21.88 51.28
CA CYS A 6 8.33 -22.74 50.20
C CYS A 6 7.92 -21.88 48.98
N VAL A 7 8.71 -21.94 47.90
CA VAL A 7 8.38 -21.27 46.63
C VAL A 7 7.47 -22.20 45.80
N ARG A 8 6.17 -21.90 45.77
CA ARG A 8 5.19 -22.64 44.95
C ARG A 8 5.22 -22.12 43.51
N ARG A 9 5.92 -22.83 42.62
CA ARG A 9 5.86 -22.59 41.17
C ARG A 9 4.44 -22.91 40.67
N ARG A 10 3.65 -21.89 40.30
CA ARG A 10 2.38 -22.10 39.60
C ARG A 10 2.69 -22.45 38.15
N SER A 11 2.67 -23.74 37.82
CA SER A 11 2.62 -24.17 36.42
C SER A 11 1.22 -23.89 35.89
N PHE A 12 1.10 -22.89 35.02
CA PHE A 12 -0.14 -22.66 34.28
C PHE A 12 -0.26 -23.74 33.20
N SER A 13 -1.03 -24.78 33.50
CA SER A 13 -1.39 -25.80 32.51
C SER A 13 -2.55 -25.28 31.67
N PHE A 14 -2.24 -24.85 30.45
CA PHE A 14 -3.26 -24.45 29.48
C PHE A 14 -3.92 -25.71 28.92
N SER A 15 -5.25 -25.79 29.06
CA SER A 15 -6.06 -26.85 28.47
C SER A 15 -5.82 -26.95 26.96
N VAL A 16 -5.87 -28.17 26.41
CA VAL A 16 -5.74 -28.43 24.96
C VAL A 16 -6.73 -27.58 24.15
N ALA A 17 -7.95 -27.39 24.68
CA ALA A 17 -8.96 -26.52 24.07
C ALA A 17 -8.51 -25.05 23.97
N SER A 18 -7.77 -24.53 24.95
CA SER A 18 -7.25 -23.15 24.92
C SER A 18 -6.14 -22.98 23.89
N LYS A 19 -5.31 -24.01 23.68
CA LYS A 19 -4.26 -23.99 22.64
C LYS A 19 -4.86 -24.09 21.24
N LEU A 20 -5.88 -24.93 21.06
CA LEU A 20 -6.62 -25.06 19.80
C LEU A 20 -7.38 -23.76 19.48
N ALA A 21 -8.04 -23.15 20.46
CA ALA A 21 -8.71 -21.87 20.28
C ALA A 21 -7.73 -20.77 19.85
N LEU A 22 -6.54 -20.71 20.44
CA LEU A 22 -5.51 -19.74 20.07
C LEU A 22 -4.98 -19.99 18.64
N LEU A 23 -4.77 -21.24 18.25
CA LEU A 23 -4.36 -21.63 16.89
C LEU A 23 -5.40 -21.26 15.83
N VAL A 24 -6.69 -21.49 16.12
CA VAL A 24 -7.80 -21.11 15.23
C VAL A 24 -7.91 -19.60 15.14
N LEU A 25 -7.74 -18.87 16.24
CA LEU A 25 -7.76 -17.41 16.21
C LEU A 25 -6.61 -16.86 15.36
N LEU A 26 -5.41 -17.44 15.50
CA LEU A 26 -4.23 -17.02 14.76
C LEU A 26 -4.37 -17.28 13.25
N SER A 27 -4.93 -18.42 12.85
CA SER A 27 -5.16 -18.72 11.44
C SER A 27 -6.19 -17.79 10.82
N VAL A 28 -7.30 -17.51 11.52
CA VAL A 28 -8.34 -16.56 11.05
C VAL A 28 -7.75 -15.16 10.86
N VAL A 29 -6.84 -14.72 11.74
CA VAL A 29 -6.16 -13.42 11.61
C VAL A 29 -5.24 -13.39 10.39
N SER A 30 -4.48 -14.46 10.11
CA SER A 30 -3.60 -14.52 8.93
C SER A 30 -4.36 -14.49 7.60
N LEU A 31 -5.56 -15.10 7.55
CA LEU A 31 -6.42 -15.08 6.37
C LEU A 31 -7.05 -13.70 6.10
N ALA A 32 -7.12 -12.82 7.10
CA ALA A 32 -7.79 -11.53 6.98
C ALA A 32 -6.89 -10.40 6.42
N VAL A 33 -5.58 -10.63 6.26
CA VAL A 33 -4.67 -9.63 5.69
C VAL A 33 -4.70 -9.70 4.16
N SER A 34 -5.71 -9.08 3.56
CA SER A 34 -5.71 -8.72 2.15
C SER A 34 -5.44 -7.22 2.03
N GLY A 35 -4.15 -6.85 1.94
CA GLY A 35 -3.72 -5.53 1.49
C GLY A 35 -3.12 -5.64 0.09
N ALA A 36 -3.16 -4.56 -0.69
CA ALA A 36 -2.45 -4.51 -1.97
C ALA A 36 -0.94 -4.77 -1.73
N HIS A 37 -0.39 -5.79 -2.41
CA HIS A 37 1.03 -6.10 -2.39
C HIS A 37 1.68 -5.44 -3.60
N TRP A 38 2.55 -4.47 -3.35
CA TRP A 38 3.32 -3.78 -4.37
C TRP A 38 4.67 -4.47 -4.60
N ASP A 39 4.98 -4.84 -5.85
CA ASP A 39 6.24 -5.51 -6.21
C ASP A 39 7.43 -4.54 -6.13
N HIS A 40 7.17 -3.27 -6.44
CA HIS A 40 8.18 -2.23 -6.56
C HIS A 40 7.70 -0.92 -5.94
N ALA A 41 8.64 -0.14 -5.42
CA ALA A 41 8.41 1.19 -4.90
C ALA A 41 9.63 2.09 -5.08
N ILE A 42 9.40 3.35 -5.44
CA ILE A 42 10.39 4.43 -5.41
C ILE A 42 9.82 5.57 -4.58
N PHE A 43 10.65 6.06 -3.66
CA PHE A 43 10.37 7.21 -2.81
C PHE A 43 11.20 8.37 -3.36
N LEU A 44 10.54 9.37 -3.93
CA LEU A 44 11.22 10.53 -4.49
C LEU A 44 11.56 11.51 -3.36
N ASP A 45 10.62 11.71 -2.44
CA ASP A 45 10.76 12.45 -1.20
C ASP A 45 9.70 11.98 -0.15
N ASP A 46 9.57 12.71 0.96
CA ASP A 46 8.61 12.40 2.02
C ASP A 46 7.14 12.50 1.56
N ASP A 47 6.88 13.35 0.57
CA ASP A 47 5.57 13.71 0.07
C ASP A 47 5.23 13.05 -1.27
N TYR A 48 6.16 12.34 -1.92
CA TYR A 48 5.95 11.70 -3.22
C TYR A 48 6.52 10.28 -3.32
N ARG A 49 5.63 9.32 -3.61
CA ARG A 49 5.93 7.89 -3.71
C ARG A 49 5.24 7.30 -4.93
N LEU A 50 5.97 6.46 -5.65
CA LEU A 50 5.47 5.70 -6.79
C LEU A 50 5.63 4.22 -6.48
N LEU A 51 4.53 3.49 -6.49
CA LEU A 51 4.51 2.04 -6.29
C LEU A 51 3.92 1.38 -7.53
N TRP A 52 4.39 0.17 -7.86
CA TRP A 52 3.78 -0.59 -8.94
C TRP A 52 3.94 -2.10 -8.79
N SER A 53 3.02 -2.83 -9.41
CA SER A 53 3.06 -4.27 -9.56
C SER A 53 2.77 -4.66 -11.00
N ILE A 54 3.33 -5.78 -11.42
CA ILE A 54 3.14 -6.31 -12.77
C ILE A 54 2.28 -7.56 -12.69
N THR A 55 1.11 -7.53 -13.31
CA THR A 55 0.18 -8.68 -13.35
C THR A 55 -0.06 -9.08 -14.80
N GLY A 56 0.57 -10.17 -15.22
CA GLY A 56 0.50 -10.62 -16.61
C GLY A 56 1.17 -9.63 -17.56
N GLN A 57 0.36 -8.95 -18.38
CA GLN A 57 0.82 -7.93 -19.33
C GLN A 57 0.51 -6.50 -18.87
N ASP A 58 -0.14 -6.35 -17.73
CA ASP A 58 -0.57 -5.05 -17.21
C ASP A 58 0.34 -4.61 -16.06
N ILE A 59 0.56 -3.30 -15.97
CA ILE A 59 1.30 -2.68 -14.87
C ILE A 59 0.34 -1.74 -14.14
N THR A 60 0.15 -1.97 -12.84
CA THR A 60 -0.70 -1.13 -11.99
C THR A 60 0.17 -0.20 -11.17
N PHE A 61 -0.15 1.09 -11.16
CA PHE A 61 0.62 2.11 -10.46
C PHE A 61 -0.21 2.76 -9.34
N GLU A 62 0.40 2.99 -8.19
CA GLU A 62 -0.14 3.86 -7.14
C GLU A 62 0.79 5.05 -6.94
N VAL A 63 0.23 6.26 -7.06
CA VAL A 63 0.97 7.51 -6.81
C VAL A 63 0.47 8.13 -5.52
N GLN A 64 1.31 8.11 -4.50
CA GLN A 64 1.03 8.81 -3.24
C GLN A 64 1.78 10.13 -3.29
N ALA A 65 1.06 11.21 -3.55
CA ALA A 65 1.60 12.57 -3.52
C ALA A 65 0.93 13.35 -2.39
N ARG A 66 1.57 14.40 -1.85
CA ARG A 66 0.91 15.46 -1.07
C ARG A 66 1.07 16.77 -1.82
N THR A 67 0.07 17.15 -2.61
CA THR A 67 0.11 18.37 -3.41
C THR A 67 -1.23 19.13 -3.36
N HIS A 68 -1.16 20.44 -3.60
CA HIS A 68 -2.30 21.33 -3.79
C HIS A 68 -2.70 21.47 -5.27
N GLY A 69 -1.94 20.86 -6.18
CA GLY A 69 -2.12 20.97 -7.63
C GLY A 69 -2.23 19.61 -8.32
N TYR A 70 -1.55 19.50 -9.46
CA TYR A 70 -1.57 18.33 -10.33
C TYR A 70 -0.31 17.49 -10.11
N ILE A 71 -0.41 16.20 -10.39
CA ILE A 71 0.73 15.29 -10.56
C ILE A 71 0.80 14.83 -12.03
N GLY A 72 2.01 14.54 -12.50
CA GLY A 72 2.23 13.98 -13.83
C GLY A 72 3.16 12.77 -13.75
N LEU A 73 2.78 11.68 -14.43
CA LEU A 73 3.58 10.49 -14.63
C LEU A 73 3.76 10.27 -16.14
N GLY A 74 5.00 10.13 -16.59
CA GLY A 74 5.34 10.01 -18.00
C GLY A 74 6.23 8.81 -18.30
N PHE A 75 5.96 8.13 -19.40
CA PHE A 75 6.78 7.03 -19.91
C PHE A 75 7.35 7.38 -21.27
N SER A 76 8.67 7.44 -21.37
CA SER A 76 9.39 7.66 -22.63
C SER A 76 10.59 6.74 -22.73
N LYS A 77 11.05 6.53 -23.98
CA LYS A 77 12.22 5.67 -24.24
C LYS A 77 13.54 6.35 -23.86
N ASP A 78 13.59 7.67 -23.94
CA ASP A 78 14.79 8.49 -23.77
C ASP A 78 14.76 9.36 -22.50
N GLY A 79 13.70 9.28 -21.70
CA GLY A 79 13.51 10.08 -20.49
C GLY A 79 13.04 11.51 -20.77
N THR A 80 12.77 11.89 -22.02
CA THR A 80 12.21 13.20 -22.35
C THR A 80 10.68 13.19 -22.20
N ILE A 81 10.10 14.38 -22.01
CA ILE A 81 8.63 14.51 -21.94
C ILE A 81 7.98 14.53 -23.33
N TYR A 82 8.74 14.86 -24.37
CA TYR A 82 8.20 15.02 -25.72
C TYR A 82 7.95 13.64 -26.34
N GLY A 83 6.68 13.37 -26.67
CA GLY A 83 6.26 12.07 -27.19
C GLY A 83 6.23 10.95 -26.14
N ALA A 84 6.26 11.32 -24.85
CA ALA A 84 6.04 10.41 -23.74
C ALA A 84 4.55 10.07 -23.61
N ASP A 85 4.24 8.84 -23.19
CA ASP A 85 2.89 8.49 -22.76
C ASP A 85 2.68 9.07 -21.35
N MET A 86 1.77 10.05 -21.23
CA MET A 86 1.58 10.87 -20.04
C MET A 86 0.25 10.57 -19.36
N VAL A 87 0.26 10.55 -18.04
CA VAL A 87 -0.93 10.58 -17.18
C VAL A 87 -0.81 11.77 -16.25
N ILE A 88 -1.81 12.63 -16.26
CA ILE A 88 -1.91 13.78 -15.35
C ILE A 88 -3.08 13.53 -14.41
N GLY A 89 -2.87 13.69 -13.11
CA GLY A 89 -3.89 13.49 -12.10
C GLY A 89 -4.01 14.68 -11.15
N TRP A 90 -5.22 14.94 -10.66
CA TRP A 90 -5.47 16.00 -9.68
C TRP A 90 -6.64 15.64 -8.78
N VAL A 91 -6.76 16.37 -7.68
CA VAL A 91 -7.90 16.28 -6.78
C VAL A 91 -8.67 17.58 -6.86
N ASP A 92 -9.95 17.50 -7.22
CA ASP A 92 -10.88 18.62 -7.17
C ASP A 92 -12.08 18.24 -6.30
N GLN A 93 -12.39 19.07 -5.32
CA GLN A 93 -13.48 18.84 -4.34
C GLN A 93 -13.46 17.44 -3.67
N GLY A 94 -12.26 16.87 -3.46
CA GLY A 94 -12.08 15.54 -2.87
C GLY A 94 -12.29 14.38 -3.85
N GLN A 95 -12.59 14.66 -5.12
CA GLN A 95 -12.65 13.66 -6.19
C GLN A 95 -11.34 13.65 -6.97
N VAL A 96 -10.88 12.45 -7.30
CA VAL A 96 -9.67 12.25 -8.11
C VAL A 96 -10.07 12.28 -9.59
N HIS A 97 -9.36 13.08 -10.36
CA HIS A 97 -9.50 13.19 -11.81
C HIS A 97 -8.18 12.82 -12.49
N PHE A 98 -8.26 12.30 -13.72
CA PHE A 98 -7.09 11.99 -14.53
C PHE A 98 -7.33 12.28 -16.01
N GLN A 99 -6.25 12.67 -16.69
CA GLN A 99 -6.17 12.79 -18.14
C GLN A 99 -5.01 11.94 -18.64
N VAL A 100 -5.23 11.17 -19.70
CA VAL A 100 -4.24 10.28 -20.30
C VAL A 100 -3.95 10.74 -21.72
N GLU A 101 -2.68 10.81 -22.06
CA GLU A 101 -2.19 11.15 -23.39
C GLU A 101 -1.20 10.07 -23.86
N ILE A 102 -1.59 9.29 -24.87
CA ILE A 102 -0.81 8.14 -25.36
C ILE A 102 -0.31 8.44 -26.77
N TYR A 103 1.00 8.32 -26.96
CA TYR A 103 1.70 8.51 -28.21
C TYR A 103 2.21 7.18 -28.79
N ASN A 104 2.87 6.32 -27.99
CA ASN A 104 3.73 5.27 -28.55
C ASN A 104 3.67 3.88 -27.87
N ILE A 105 3.36 3.76 -26.57
CA ILE A 105 3.33 2.46 -25.87
C ILE A 105 1.90 2.14 -25.45
N ARG A 106 1.46 0.92 -25.77
CA ARG A 106 0.20 0.36 -25.23
C ARG A 106 0.42 -0.03 -23.77
N LEU A 107 0.49 0.97 -22.89
CA LEU A 107 0.50 0.76 -21.45
C LEU A 107 -0.94 0.88 -20.94
N ARG A 108 -1.43 -0.16 -20.26
CA ARG A 108 -2.58 -0.01 -19.37
C ARG A 108 -2.03 0.43 -18.02
N VAL A 109 -2.13 1.74 -17.77
CA VAL A 109 -1.79 2.35 -16.49
C VAL A 109 -3.09 2.54 -15.73
N THR A 110 -3.25 1.81 -14.63
CA THR A 110 -4.32 2.05 -13.67
C THR A 110 -3.73 2.84 -12.51
N VAL A 111 -4.24 4.05 -12.25
CA VAL A 111 -3.91 4.85 -11.07
C VAL A 111 -5.07 4.72 -10.09
N GLU A 112 -4.86 3.99 -8.99
CA GLU A 112 -5.96 3.69 -8.08
C GLU A 112 -6.26 4.81 -7.08
N ARG A 113 -5.23 5.55 -6.63
CA ARG A 113 -5.39 6.61 -5.62
C ARG A 113 -4.37 7.73 -5.80
N ILE A 114 -4.83 8.96 -5.55
CA ILE A 114 -3.99 10.17 -5.38
C ILE A 114 -4.46 10.83 -4.09
N PHE A 115 -3.55 11.12 -3.16
CA PHE A 115 -3.88 11.80 -1.90
C PHE A 115 -3.75 13.32 -2.07
N GLY A 116 -4.85 14.03 -2.27
CA GLY A 116 -4.85 15.50 -2.24
C GLY A 116 -4.56 16.00 -0.82
N GLY A 117 -3.78 17.07 -0.68
CA GLY A 117 -3.40 17.63 0.62
C GLY A 117 -4.59 18.00 1.52
N ASN A 118 -4.93 17.09 2.45
CA ASN A 118 -5.24 17.32 3.87
C ASN A 118 -5.56 15.97 4.55
N GLY A 119 -4.69 14.98 4.43
CA GLY A 119 -4.55 13.82 5.35
C GLY A 119 -5.76 12.96 5.72
N SER A 120 -6.97 13.22 5.25
CA SER A 120 -8.18 12.56 5.72
C SER A 120 -8.60 11.53 4.70
N LEU A 121 -8.20 10.29 4.97
CA LEU A 121 -8.92 9.10 4.51
C LEU A 121 -10.40 9.33 4.86
N LYS A 122 -11.24 9.56 3.85
CA LYS A 122 -12.68 9.34 4.01
C LYS A 122 -12.94 7.91 3.56
N LEU A 123 -13.27 7.09 4.56
CA LEU A 123 -13.79 5.72 4.42
C LEU A 123 -15.08 5.72 3.58
#